data_AF-A0A0S6UCF0-F1
#
_entry.id   AF-A0A0S6UCF0-F1
#
_cell.length_a   1.000
_cell.length_b   1.000
_cell.length_c   1.000
_cell.angle_alpha   90.00
_cell.angle_beta   90.00
_cell.angle_gamma   90.00
#
_symmetry.space_group_name_H-M   'P 1'
#
loop_
_entity.id
_entity.type
_entity.pdbx_description
1 polymer ?
#
loop_
_entity_poly.entity_id
_entity_poly.type
_entity_poly.pdbx_seq_one_letter_code
_entity_poly.pdbx_strand_id
1 'polypeptide(L)'
;MAKQKHRFLLFFSLLVLVALVMAGCGQGKTETQNAPLTLGQAQKPPAGQAGTGRPVEASFYERRDSQGGVTVEVTWLTPEYLQTRSLKMIPEQEKDLSTNLIFNIALTTHSGDLRDFDFAGAIRLKVNGRDAGPGTWEFVSQDGHHPEGMIRFKAPGNEPLRELTLSINNLRGVPVREFKWQL
;
A
#
# COMPACT_ATOMS: atom_id res chain seq x y z
N MET A 1 44.51 6.60 -32.94
CA MET A 1 44.02 6.45 -34.33
C MET A 1 43.71 4.97 -34.60
N ALA A 2 42.49 4.68 -35.08
CA ALA A 2 42.02 3.45 -35.75
C ALA A 2 42.00 2.12 -34.95
N LYS A 3 41.00 1.23 -35.02
CA LYS A 3 39.90 1.07 -35.99
C LYS A 3 38.80 0.17 -35.38
N GLN A 4 37.57 0.69 -35.40
CA GLN A 4 36.30 0.01 -35.18
C GLN A 4 35.99 -0.94 -36.35
N LYS A 5 35.47 -2.13 -36.07
CA LYS A 5 34.89 -3.03 -37.09
C LYS A 5 33.56 -3.59 -36.61
N HIS A 6 32.48 -2.94 -37.00
CA HIS A 6 31.16 -3.56 -37.02
C HIS A 6 31.09 -4.53 -38.19
N ARG A 7 30.62 -5.75 -37.93
CA ARG A 7 30.21 -6.69 -38.97
C ARG A 7 28.72 -6.91 -38.86
N PHE A 8 28.04 -6.22 -39.75
CA PHE A 8 26.67 -6.43 -40.18
C PHE A 8 26.62 -7.72 -41.02
N LEU A 9 25.70 -8.64 -40.72
CA LEU A 9 25.37 -9.76 -41.60
C LEU A 9 23.90 -10.16 -41.37
N LEU A 10 23.06 -9.68 -42.28
CA LEU A 10 21.71 -10.18 -42.57
C LEU A 10 21.83 -11.57 -43.20
N PHE A 11 21.04 -12.54 -42.72
CA PHE A 11 20.62 -13.68 -43.52
C PHE A 11 19.14 -13.98 -43.26
N PHE A 12 18.33 -13.64 -44.26
CA PHE A 12 17.02 -14.22 -44.54
C PHE A 12 17.18 -15.72 -44.81
N SER A 13 16.33 -16.57 -44.22
CA SER A 13 15.52 -17.53 -44.99
C SER A 13 14.70 -18.43 -44.06
N LEU A 14 13.41 -18.17 -44.08
CA LEU A 14 12.29 -19.11 -44.12
C LEU A 14 12.66 -20.59 -44.37
N LEU A 15 12.23 -21.48 -43.47
CA LEU A 15 11.81 -22.83 -43.85
C LEU A 15 10.59 -23.25 -43.02
N VAL A 16 9.54 -23.56 -43.77
CA VAL A 16 8.25 -24.10 -43.35
C VAL A 16 8.40 -25.59 -43.06
N LEU A 17 7.56 -26.15 -42.16
CA LEU A 17 6.62 -27.25 -42.43
C LEU A 17 6.46 -28.25 -41.26
N VAL A 18 5.19 -28.63 -41.09
CA VAL A 18 4.62 -29.91 -40.60
C VAL A 18 4.12 -29.93 -39.16
N ALA A 19 2.79 -30.01 -39.11
CA ALA A 19 1.92 -30.28 -37.98
C ALA A 19 1.98 -31.74 -37.50
N LEU A 20 1.65 -31.98 -36.24
CA LEU A 20 0.86 -33.16 -35.86
C LEU A 20 0.02 -32.88 -34.61
N VAL A 21 -1.25 -33.25 -34.71
CA VAL A 21 -2.32 -33.16 -33.71
C VAL A 21 -2.17 -34.27 -32.68
N MET A 22 -2.33 -33.97 -31.38
CA MET A 22 -2.89 -34.92 -30.41
C MET A 22 -3.65 -34.18 -29.31
N ALA A 23 -4.88 -34.63 -29.08
CA ALA A 23 -5.74 -34.22 -27.98
C ALA A 23 -5.22 -34.75 -26.64
N GLY A 24 -5.42 -33.98 -25.56
CA GLY A 24 -5.18 -34.43 -24.19
C GLY A 24 -5.81 -33.48 -23.19
N CYS A 25 -6.99 -33.83 -22.67
CA CYS A 25 -7.53 -33.26 -21.44
C CYS A 25 -6.80 -33.90 -20.25
N GLY A 26 -6.30 -33.10 -19.31
CA GLY A 26 -5.73 -33.57 -18.06
C GLY A 26 -5.51 -32.42 -17.08
N GLN A 27 -6.37 -32.31 -16.06
CA GLN A 27 -6.16 -31.45 -14.89
C GLN A 27 -5.01 -31.98 -14.03
N GLY A 28 -4.14 -31.10 -13.54
CA GLY A 28 -3.05 -31.49 -12.63
C GLY A 28 -2.15 -30.37 -12.13
N LYS A 29 -2.71 -29.47 -11.30
CA LYS A 29 -2.14 -28.83 -10.09
C LYS A 29 -0.64 -28.40 -10.02
N THR A 30 -0.50 -27.08 -9.81
CA THR A 30 0.41 -26.32 -8.92
C THR A 30 1.86 -26.04 -9.38
N GLU A 31 2.14 -24.78 -9.70
CA GLU A 31 3.27 -24.05 -9.09
C GLU A 31 3.07 -22.52 -9.18
N THR A 32 2.92 -21.94 -7.98
CA THR A 32 3.40 -20.61 -7.52
C THR A 32 3.49 -19.46 -8.52
N GLN A 33 2.49 -18.58 -8.49
CA GLN A 33 2.66 -17.17 -8.87
C GLN A 33 2.01 -16.30 -7.80
N ASN A 34 2.81 -15.39 -7.23
CA ASN A 34 2.34 -14.27 -6.43
C ASN A 34 1.29 -13.52 -7.25
N ALA A 35 0.03 -13.57 -6.80
CA ALA A 35 -1.07 -12.98 -7.54
C ALA A 35 -1.18 -11.48 -7.23
N PRO A 36 -1.14 -10.59 -8.24
CA PRO A 36 -1.60 -9.22 -8.10
C PRO A 36 -3.11 -9.19 -7.79
N LEU A 37 -3.55 -8.17 -7.04
CA LEU A 37 -4.95 -7.92 -6.72
C LEU A 37 -5.81 -7.97 -7.99
N THR A 38 -6.59 -9.03 -8.14
CA THR A 38 -7.48 -9.22 -9.30
C THR A 38 -8.78 -8.47 -9.04
N LEU A 39 -9.11 -7.49 -9.88
CA LEU A 39 -10.36 -6.73 -9.84
C LEU A 39 -11.56 -7.64 -10.15
N GLY A 40 -12.12 -8.25 -9.11
CA GLY A 40 -13.35 -9.03 -9.15
C GLY A 40 -14.60 -8.15 -9.05
N GLN A 41 -15.61 -8.50 -9.84
CA GLN A 41 -16.85 -7.76 -10.10
C GLN A 41 -17.56 -7.20 -8.86
N ALA A 42 -18.09 -5.98 -9.02
CA ALA A 42 -18.87 -5.23 -8.04
C ALA A 42 -20.14 -6.00 -7.64
N GLN A 43 -20.22 -6.36 -6.36
CA GLN A 43 -21.40 -6.96 -5.75
C GLN A 43 -21.96 -5.96 -4.74
N LYS A 44 -23.25 -5.66 -4.87
CA LYS A 44 -24.00 -4.74 -4.01
C LYS A 44 -23.80 -5.12 -2.53
N PRO A 45 -23.42 -4.18 -1.65
CA PRO A 45 -23.15 -4.50 -0.25
C PRO A 45 -24.41 -4.96 0.49
N PRO A 46 -24.31 -5.94 1.41
CA PRO A 46 -25.42 -6.34 2.25
C PRO A 46 -25.76 -5.20 3.22
N ALA A 47 -27.06 -4.91 3.35
CA ALA A 47 -27.57 -4.03 4.39
C ALA A 47 -27.48 -4.73 5.75
N GLY A 48 -26.69 -4.18 6.68
CA GLY A 48 -26.71 -4.62 8.07
C GLY A 48 -25.34 -4.78 8.74
N GLN A 49 -24.56 -3.71 8.81
CA GLN A 49 -23.62 -3.52 9.91
C GLN A 49 -23.78 -2.07 10.39
N ALA A 50 -23.98 -1.90 11.69
CA ALA A 50 -24.14 -0.59 12.33
C ALA A 50 -22.89 0.26 12.01
N GLY A 51 -23.04 1.19 11.07
CA GLY A 51 -21.93 2.01 10.59
C GLY A 51 -21.40 2.87 11.72
N THR A 52 -20.08 2.94 11.84
CA THR A 52 -19.34 3.75 12.82
C THR A 52 -19.53 5.27 12.65
N GLY A 53 -20.50 5.70 11.83
CA GLY A 53 -20.70 7.10 11.43
C GLY A 53 -19.64 7.63 10.46
N ARG A 54 -18.67 6.82 10.04
CA ARG A 54 -17.55 7.28 9.20
C ARG A 54 -17.96 7.55 7.74
N PRO A 55 -17.31 8.52 7.08
CA PRO A 55 -17.61 8.86 5.68
C PRO A 55 -17.39 7.72 4.68
N VAL A 56 -18.21 7.71 3.63
CA VAL A 56 -18.15 6.73 2.53
C VAL A 56 -17.26 7.17 1.35
N GLU A 57 -16.67 8.36 1.43
CA GLU A 57 -15.80 8.90 0.38
C GLU A 57 -14.34 8.50 0.63
N ALA A 58 -13.68 7.90 -0.36
CA ALA A 58 -12.29 7.45 -0.22
C ALA A 58 -11.33 8.59 0.17
N SER A 59 -11.55 9.79 -0.37
CA SER A 59 -10.74 10.99 -0.09
C SER A 59 -10.76 11.39 1.39
N PHE A 60 -11.77 10.96 2.16
CA PHE A 60 -11.77 11.18 3.61
C PHE A 60 -10.59 10.50 4.29
N TYR A 61 -10.17 9.33 3.81
CA TYR A 61 -9.14 8.49 4.43
C TYR A 61 -7.73 8.82 3.97
N GLU A 62 -7.59 9.60 2.90
CA GLU A 62 -6.32 9.86 2.23
C GLU A 62 -5.78 11.24 2.56
N ARG A 63 -4.48 11.31 2.84
CA ARG A 63 -3.76 12.57 3.04
C ARG A 63 -2.47 12.55 2.25
N ARG A 64 -2.03 13.73 1.83
CA ARG A 64 -0.81 13.90 1.05
C ARG A 64 -0.05 15.13 1.54
N ASP A 65 1.27 15.01 1.59
CA ASP A 65 2.18 16.11 1.90
C ASP A 65 3.44 16.02 1.02
N SER A 66 3.88 17.13 0.44
CA SER A 66 5.05 17.20 -0.43
C SER A 66 6.00 18.30 0.05
N GLN A 67 7.06 17.91 0.74
CA GLN A 67 8.05 18.81 1.35
C GLN A 67 9.44 18.15 1.33
N GLY A 68 10.52 18.94 1.40
CA GLY A 68 11.88 18.40 1.52
C GLY A 68 12.29 17.41 0.42
N GLY A 69 11.76 17.56 -0.80
CA GLY A 69 12.04 16.63 -1.92
C GLY A 69 11.38 15.25 -1.80
N VAL A 70 10.42 15.09 -0.89
CA VAL A 70 9.67 13.84 -0.69
C VAL A 70 8.18 14.11 -0.66
N THR A 71 7.45 13.39 -1.50
CA THR A 71 5.99 13.25 -1.38
C THR A 71 5.68 12.09 -0.46
N VAL A 72 4.75 12.30 0.45
CA VAL A 72 4.20 11.27 1.34
C VAL A 72 2.71 11.21 1.12
N GLU A 73 2.20 10.02 0.87
CA GLU A 73 0.77 9.69 0.80
C GLU A 73 0.44 8.77 1.97
N VAL A 74 -0.55 9.14 2.77
CA VAL A 74 -0.99 8.39 3.95
C VAL A 74 -2.45 8.02 3.78
N THR A 75 -2.73 6.73 3.87
CA THR A 75 -4.10 6.20 3.82
C THR A 75 -4.44 5.55 5.15
N TRP A 76 -5.49 6.04 5.81
CA TRP A 76 -6.05 5.37 6.98
C TRP A 76 -6.86 4.15 6.53
N LEU A 77 -6.33 2.95 6.76
CA LEU A 77 -7.00 1.71 6.39
C LEU A 77 -8.10 1.42 7.41
N THR A 78 -9.33 1.35 6.91
CA THR A 78 -10.54 1.00 7.67
C THR A 78 -11.39 0.02 6.86
N PRO A 79 -12.29 -0.75 7.51
CA PRO A 79 -13.31 -1.51 6.80
C PRO A 79 -14.08 -0.66 5.78
N GLU A 80 -14.46 0.56 6.17
CA GLU A 80 -15.17 1.50 5.32
C GLU A 80 -14.35 1.90 4.08
N TYR A 81 -13.08 2.29 4.27
CA TYR A 81 -12.16 2.62 3.17
C TYR A 81 -12.04 1.47 2.17
N LEU A 82 -11.81 0.25 2.66
CA LEU A 82 -11.66 -0.92 1.78
C LEU A 82 -12.94 -1.21 0.99
N GLN A 83 -14.11 -1.02 1.61
CA GLN A 83 -15.39 -1.10 0.90
C GLN A 83 -15.52 -0.04 -0.20
N THR A 84 -15.10 1.21 0.04
CA THR A 84 -15.10 2.26 -1.01
C THR A 84 -14.24 1.89 -2.22
N ARG A 85 -13.18 1.09 -2.00
CA ARG A 85 -12.27 0.58 -3.02
C ARG A 85 -12.72 -0.75 -3.62
N SER A 86 -13.90 -1.25 -3.24
CA SER A 86 -14.39 -2.58 -3.64
C SER A 86 -13.44 -3.73 -3.29
N LEU A 87 -12.62 -3.54 -2.25
CA LEU A 87 -11.69 -4.54 -1.74
C LEU A 87 -12.41 -5.40 -0.70
N LYS A 88 -12.26 -6.72 -0.82
CA LYS A 88 -12.77 -7.68 0.15
C LYS A 88 -11.69 -7.98 1.17
N MET A 89 -12.05 -7.96 2.46
CA MET A 89 -11.17 -8.36 3.54
C MET A 89 -11.23 -9.87 3.73
N ILE A 90 -10.08 -10.47 4.06
CA ILE A 90 -10.04 -11.80 4.68
C ILE A 90 -10.23 -11.65 6.20
N PRO A 91 -10.68 -12.70 6.92
CA PRO A 91 -10.96 -12.63 8.36
C PRO A 91 -9.79 -12.10 9.20
N GLU A 92 -8.55 -12.42 8.82
CA GLU A 92 -7.34 -11.95 9.49
C GLU A 92 -7.19 -10.43 9.40
N GLN A 93 -7.54 -9.83 8.25
CA GLN A 93 -7.49 -8.38 8.05
C GLN A 93 -8.59 -7.67 8.84
N GLU A 94 -9.80 -8.24 8.89
CA GLU A 94 -10.89 -7.71 9.70
C GLU A 94 -10.54 -7.72 11.19
N LYS A 95 -9.90 -8.80 11.66
CA LYS A 95 -9.37 -8.88 13.02
C LYS A 95 -8.25 -7.85 13.28
N ASP A 96 -7.35 -7.65 12.33
CA ASP A 96 -6.28 -6.65 12.46
C ASP A 96 -6.87 -5.23 12.57
N LEU A 97 -7.79 -4.87 11.67
CA LEU A 97 -8.44 -3.55 11.63
C LEU A 97 -9.37 -3.27 12.81
N SER A 98 -9.90 -4.31 13.47
CA SER A 98 -10.71 -4.14 14.68
C SER A 98 -9.87 -3.99 15.96
N THR A 99 -8.60 -4.40 15.93
CA THR A 99 -7.71 -4.32 17.11
C THR A 99 -6.60 -3.28 16.97
N ASN A 100 -6.38 -2.76 15.76
CA ASN A 100 -5.35 -1.78 15.45
C ASN A 100 -5.89 -0.65 14.56
N LEU A 101 -5.33 0.55 14.73
CA LEU A 101 -5.40 1.64 13.77
C LEU A 101 -4.22 1.49 12.80
N ILE A 102 -4.52 1.33 11.52
CA ILE A 102 -3.53 0.97 10.50
C ILE A 102 -3.45 2.08 9.46
N PHE A 103 -2.24 2.50 9.14
CA PHE A 103 -1.99 3.48 8.11
C PHE A 103 -1.01 2.91 7.09
N ASN A 104 -1.40 2.93 5.82
CA ASN A 104 -0.47 2.73 4.73
C ASN A 104 0.21 4.07 4.43
N ILE A 105 1.54 4.05 4.28
CA ILE A 105 2.36 5.21 4.00
C ILE A 105 3.22 4.89 2.78
N ALA A 106 2.95 5.57 1.68
CA ALA A 106 3.72 5.50 0.45
C ALA A 106 4.54 6.78 0.30
N LEU A 107 5.83 6.62 0.00
CA LEU A 107 6.73 7.74 -0.21
C LEU A 107 7.18 7.79 -1.66
N THR A 108 7.59 8.96 -2.12
CA THR A 108 8.23 9.14 -3.41
C THR A 108 9.27 10.24 -3.32
N THR A 109 10.48 9.94 -3.80
CA THR A 109 11.55 10.93 -3.98
C THR A 109 12.25 10.75 -5.32
N HIS A 110 12.84 11.84 -5.82
CA HIS A 110 13.68 11.81 -7.02
C HIS A 110 15.18 11.70 -6.69
N SER A 111 15.54 11.62 -5.41
CA SER A 111 16.95 11.56 -4.99
C SER A 111 17.16 10.85 -3.65
N GLY A 112 18.22 10.03 -3.60
CA GLY A 112 18.64 9.32 -2.41
C GLY A 112 17.74 8.13 -2.06
N ASP A 113 18.14 7.38 -1.04
CA ASP A 113 17.41 6.23 -0.53
C ASP A 113 16.61 6.61 0.73
N LEU A 114 15.34 6.24 0.79
CA LEU A 114 14.45 6.50 1.92
C LEU A 114 14.33 5.33 2.90
N ARG A 115 14.95 4.18 2.62
CA ARG A 115 14.83 2.96 3.46
C ARG A 115 15.59 3.04 4.76
N ASP A 116 16.63 3.87 4.82
CA ASP A 116 17.44 4.10 6.02
C ASP A 116 16.73 4.99 7.06
N PHE A 117 15.54 5.50 6.74
CA PHE A 117 14.74 6.29 7.67
C PHE A 117 14.12 5.40 8.75
N ASP A 118 14.24 5.81 10.02
CA ASP A 118 13.63 5.09 11.15
C ASP A 118 12.12 5.36 11.21
N PHE A 119 11.36 4.64 10.39
CA PHE A 119 9.90 4.76 10.33
C PHE A 119 9.23 4.47 11.68
N ALA A 120 9.64 3.40 12.37
CA ALA A 120 9.01 3.00 13.63
C ALA A 120 9.26 4.02 14.75
N GLY A 121 10.45 4.61 14.84
CA GLY A 121 10.78 5.62 15.85
C GLY A 121 10.25 7.01 15.53
N ALA A 122 10.17 7.37 14.24
CA ALA A 122 9.82 8.71 13.80
C ALA A 122 8.33 8.97 13.63
N ILE A 123 7.52 7.93 13.38
CA ILE A 123 6.07 8.08 13.18
C ILE A 123 5.33 7.97 14.52
N ARG A 124 4.44 8.93 14.79
CA ARG A 124 3.61 8.97 16.02
C ARG A 124 2.15 9.18 15.68
N LEU A 125 1.27 8.57 16.47
CA LEU A 125 -0.16 8.76 16.37
C LEU A 125 -0.72 9.38 17.66
N LYS A 126 -1.54 10.42 17.49
CA LYS A 126 -2.46 10.88 18.54
C LYS A 126 -3.89 10.50 18.16
N VAL A 127 -4.62 9.98 19.14
CA VAL A 127 -6.05 9.67 19.05
C VAL A 127 -6.78 10.50 20.08
N ASN A 128 -7.73 11.33 19.65
CA ASN A 128 -8.44 12.25 20.53
C ASN A 128 -7.48 13.11 21.40
N GLY A 129 -6.40 13.60 20.79
CA GLY A 129 -5.34 14.36 21.46
C GLY A 129 -4.36 13.55 22.33
N ARG A 130 -4.58 12.25 22.55
CA ARG A 130 -3.74 11.39 23.39
C ARG A 130 -2.79 10.54 22.55
N ASP A 131 -1.56 10.34 23.02
CA ASP A 131 -0.58 9.47 22.36
C ASP A 131 -1.08 8.00 22.33
N ALA A 132 -0.97 7.34 21.17
CA ALA A 132 -1.42 5.97 20.96
C ALA A 132 -0.38 4.89 21.34
N GLY A 133 0.79 5.31 21.84
CA GLY A 133 1.94 4.45 22.10
C GLY A 133 2.79 4.18 20.86
N PRO A 134 3.77 3.25 20.96
CA PRO A 134 4.64 2.90 19.85
C PRO A 134 3.85 2.21 18.72
N GLY A 135 4.16 2.58 17.48
CA GLY A 135 3.66 1.89 16.30
C GLY A 135 4.61 0.77 15.85
N THR A 136 4.06 -0.25 15.20
CA THR A 136 4.85 -1.29 14.54
C THR A 136 4.87 -1.03 13.04
N TRP A 137 6.06 -0.84 12.47
CA TRP A 137 6.28 -0.64 11.03
C TRP A 137 6.56 -1.97 10.32
N GLU A 138 5.98 -2.14 9.14
CA GLU A 138 6.24 -3.25 8.24
C GLU A 138 6.33 -2.72 6.81
N PHE A 139 7.38 -3.10 6.08
CA PHE A 139 7.48 -2.73 4.66
C PHE A 139 6.49 -3.55 3.82
N VAL A 140 5.79 -2.85 2.94
CA VAL A 140 5.04 -3.41 1.80
C VAL A 140 5.93 -3.44 0.56
N SER A 141 6.71 -2.37 0.36
CA SER A 141 7.70 -2.25 -0.71
C SER A 141 8.99 -1.65 -0.16
N GLN A 142 10.12 -2.26 -0.53
CA GLN A 142 11.46 -1.81 -0.15
C GLN A 142 12.21 -1.17 -1.33
N ASP A 143 11.49 -0.45 -2.19
CA ASP A 143 12.10 0.42 -3.19
C ASP A 143 12.71 1.65 -2.52
N GLY A 144 13.95 2.03 -2.88
CA GLY A 144 14.65 3.15 -2.25
C GLY A 144 14.05 4.53 -2.57
N HIS A 145 13.43 4.68 -3.74
CA HIS A 145 12.81 5.93 -4.21
C HIS A 145 11.32 5.99 -3.88
N HIS A 146 10.68 4.82 -3.80
CA HIS A 146 9.26 4.64 -3.56
C HIS A 146 8.97 3.61 -2.46
N PRO A 147 9.53 3.73 -1.25
CA PRO A 147 9.21 2.77 -0.20
C PRO A 147 7.76 2.94 0.22
N GLU A 148 7.15 1.82 0.57
CA GLU A 148 5.80 1.76 1.06
C GLU A 148 5.77 0.85 2.28
N GLY A 149 5.00 1.21 3.29
CA GLY A 149 4.81 0.36 4.44
C GLY A 149 3.52 0.65 5.19
N MET A 150 3.22 -0.26 6.11
CA MET A 150 2.10 -0.14 7.03
C MET A 150 2.64 0.12 8.43
N ILE A 151 2.06 1.12 9.09
CA ILE A 151 2.22 1.31 10.53
C ILE A 151 0.94 0.95 11.26
N ARG A 152 1.10 0.19 12.36
CA ARG A 152 -0.01 -0.27 13.20
C ARG A 152 0.13 0.28 14.60
N PHE A 153 -0.95 0.87 15.12
CA PHE A 153 -1.09 1.31 16.51
C PHE A 153 -2.23 0.53 17.15
N LYS A 154 -2.16 0.25 18.45
CA LYS A 154 -3.29 -0.39 19.14
C LYS A 154 -4.50 0.55 19.13
N ALA A 155 -5.67 0.03 18.76
CA ALA A 155 -6.89 0.81 18.81
C ALA A 155 -7.26 1.10 20.29
N PRO A 156 -7.79 2.30 20.61
CA PRO A 156 -8.20 2.65 21.97
C PRO A 156 -9.52 1.95 22.35
N GLY A 157 -9.52 0.62 22.43
CA GLY A 157 -10.66 -0.20 22.87
C GLY A 157 -12.03 0.31 22.38
N ASN A 158 -12.92 0.61 23.33
CA ASN A 158 -14.29 1.06 23.05
C ASN A 158 -14.46 2.59 23.06
N GLU A 159 -13.38 3.38 23.07
CA GLU A 159 -13.51 4.84 23.04
C GLU A 159 -13.91 5.31 21.62
N PRO A 160 -14.94 6.17 21.47
CA PRO A 160 -15.27 6.76 20.19
C PRO A 160 -14.11 7.58 19.61
N LEU A 161 -13.73 7.30 18.38
CA LEU A 161 -12.76 8.11 17.63
C LEU A 161 -13.42 9.42 17.20
N ARG A 162 -12.81 10.56 17.55
CA ARG A 162 -13.23 11.91 17.14
C ARG A 162 -12.18 12.56 16.25
N GLU A 163 -10.91 12.35 16.58
CA GLU A 163 -9.81 12.84 15.77
C GLU A 163 -8.61 11.88 15.79
N LEU A 164 -7.88 11.89 14.67
CA LEU A 164 -6.60 11.22 14.52
C LEU A 164 -5.58 12.23 13.98
N THR A 165 -4.39 12.27 14.58
CA THR A 165 -3.25 13.01 14.05
C THR A 165 -2.06 12.08 13.94
N LEU A 166 -1.71 11.69 12.71
CA LEU A 166 -0.48 10.98 12.43
C LEU A 166 0.61 11.99 12.11
N SER A 167 1.78 11.85 12.72
CA SER A 167 2.92 12.72 12.51
C SER A 167 4.15 11.92 12.08
N ILE A 168 4.94 12.50 11.18
CA ILE A 168 6.22 11.95 10.73
C ILE A 168 7.30 12.98 11.02
N ASN A 169 8.23 12.64 11.91
CA ASN A 169 9.26 13.56 12.37
C ASN A 169 10.55 13.44 11.55
N ASN A 170 11.20 14.56 11.28
CA ASN A 170 12.56 14.63 10.70
C ASN A 170 12.77 13.90 9.37
N LEU A 171 11.71 13.66 8.58
CA LEU A 171 11.84 13.05 7.26
C LEU A 171 12.49 14.03 6.29
N ARG A 172 13.74 13.74 5.90
CA ARG A 172 14.57 14.57 4.99
C ARG A 172 14.66 16.03 5.43
N GLY A 173 14.88 16.26 6.72
CA GLY A 173 15.07 17.60 7.28
C GLY A 173 13.80 18.42 7.46
N VAL A 174 12.63 17.89 7.10
CA VAL A 174 11.34 18.47 7.49
C VAL A 174 11.09 18.13 8.97
N PRO A 175 10.98 19.12 9.88
CA PRO A 175 10.89 18.83 11.32
C PRO A 175 9.72 17.93 11.68
N VAL A 176 8.53 18.22 11.11
CA VAL A 176 7.31 17.43 11.32
C VAL A 176 6.38 17.58 10.11
N ARG A 177 5.74 16.48 9.73
CA ARG A 177 4.57 16.46 8.83
C ARG A 177 3.38 15.95 9.64
N GLU A 178 2.23 16.60 9.54
CA GLU A 178 1.00 16.18 10.23
C GLU A 178 -0.11 15.83 9.26
N PHE A 179 -0.76 14.69 9.48
CA PHE A 179 -1.89 14.18 8.72
C PHE A 179 -3.08 14.01 9.67
N LYS A 180 -4.19 14.70 9.40
CA LYS A 180 -5.30 14.85 10.35
C LYS A 180 -6.62 14.34 9.79
N TRP A 181 -7.35 13.59 10.60
CA TRP A 181 -8.73 13.16 10.34
C TRP A 181 -9.62 13.64 11.47
N GLN A 182 -10.76 14.24 11.11
CA GLN A 182 -11.82 14.68 12.01
C GLN A 182 -13.07 13.88 11.65
N LEU A 183 -13.67 13.20 12.63
CA LEU A 183 -14.81 12.31 12.46
C LEU A 183 -16.13 12.98 12.87
#